data_AF-A0A2H9NB80-F1
#
_entry.id   AF-A0A2H9NB80-F1
#
_cell.length_a   1.000
_cell.length_b   1.000
_cell.length_c   1.000
_cell.angle_alpha   90.00
_cell.angle_beta   90.00
_cell.angle_gamma   90.00
#
_symmetry.space_group_name_H-M   'P 1'
#
loop_
_entity.id
_entity.type
_entity.pdbx_description
1 polymer ?
#
loop_
_entity_poly.entity_id
_entity_poly.type
_entity_poly.pdbx_seq_one_letter_code
_entity_poly.pdbx_strand_id
1 'polypeptide(L)' 'GEIKLTLWGEQISKVREGDEVSISGAYITEFQGELQLNVPKKGLLEVGIKE' A
#
# COMPACT_ATOMS: atom_id res chain seq x y z
N GLY A 1 12.62 -3.19 -8.04
CA GLY A 1 11.44 -4.05 -8.26
C GLY A 1 10.22 -3.22 -7.97
N GLU A 2 9.14 -3.44 -8.70
CA GLU A 2 7.89 -2.70 -8.56
C GLU A 2 6.73 -3.69 -8.35
N ILE A 3 5.73 -3.28 -7.58
CA ILE A 3 4.51 -4.07 -7.35
C ILE A 3 3.33 -3.11 -7.28
N LYS A 4 2.18 -3.52 -7.83
CA LYS A 4 0.96 -2.71 -7.74
C LYS A 4 0.45 -2.70 -6.32
N LEU A 5 0.38 -1.52 -5.69
CA LEU A 5 -0.22 -1.35 -4.37
C LEU A 5 -1.70 -1.02 -4.53
N THR A 6 -2.56 -1.86 -3.98
CA THR A 6 -4.01 -1.64 -3.94
C THR A 6 -4.38 -1.01 -2.60
N LEU A 7 -4.80 0.27 -2.65
CA LEU A 7 -5.32 1.03 -1.51
C LEU A 7 -6.84 1.18 -1.61
N TRP A 8 -7.49 1.29 -0.45
CA TRP A 8 -8.94 1.35 -0.36
C TRP A 8 -9.41 2.58 0.43
N GLY A 9 -10.44 3.26 -0.09
CA GLY A 9 -11.17 4.32 0.62
C GLY A 9 -10.26 5.44 1.14
N GLU A 10 -10.34 5.72 2.44
CA GLU A 10 -9.61 6.82 3.09
C GLU A 10 -8.09 6.68 3.04
N GLN A 11 -7.55 5.48 2.77
CA GLN A 11 -6.11 5.28 2.60
C GLN A 11 -5.57 5.97 1.34
N ILE A 12 -6.40 6.06 0.29
CA ILE A 12 -6.03 6.71 -0.98
C ILE A 12 -5.74 8.20 -0.74
N SER A 13 -6.53 8.83 0.12
CA SER A 13 -6.36 10.26 0.46
C SER A 13 -5.15 10.54 1.34
N LYS A 14 -4.56 9.51 1.97
CA LYS A 14 -3.42 9.66 2.88
C LYS A 14 -2.08 9.64 2.16
N VAL A 15 -2.01 9.05 0.97
CA VAL A 15 -0.77 8.92 0.20
C VAL A 15 -0.74 9.91 -0.96
N ARG A 16 0.45 10.40 -1.29
CA ARG A 16 0.70 11.19 -2.49
C ARG A 16 1.89 10.63 -3.24
N GLU A 17 1.95 10.95 -4.53
CA GLU A 17 3.13 10.64 -5.34
C GLU A 17 4.36 11.31 -4.72
N GLY A 18 5.42 10.51 -4.51
CA GLY A 18 6.64 10.96 -3.86
C GLY A 18 6.67 10.77 -2.34
N ASP A 19 5.59 10.34 -1.70
CA ASP A 19 5.61 10.00 -0.29
C ASP A 19 6.34 8.68 -0.04
N GLU A 20 7.15 8.63 1.01
CA GLU A 20 7.65 7.38 1.57
C GLU A 20 6.60 6.81 2.53
N VAL A 21 6.26 5.54 2.33
CA VAL A 21 5.24 4.85 3.11
C VAL A 21 5.78 3.55 3.70
N SER A 22 5.43 3.28 4.95
CA SER A 22 5.62 1.96 5.58
C SER A 22 4.27 1.26 5.70
N ILE A 23 4.27 -0.01 5.29
CA ILE A 23 3.07 -0.84 5.25
C ILE A 23 3.33 -2.08 6.10
N SER A 24 2.49 -2.31 7.10
CA SER A 24 2.55 -3.49 7.97
C SER A 24 1.26 -4.29 7.92
N GLY A 25 1.39 -5.62 7.81
CA GLY A 25 0.27 -6.55 7.70
C GLY A 25 -0.40 -6.57 6.32
N ALA A 26 0.31 -6.15 5.27
CA ALA A 26 -0.11 -6.35 3.89
C ALA A 26 0.11 -7.79 3.42
N TYR A 27 -0.60 -8.15 2.36
CA TYR A 27 -0.51 -9.46 1.72
C TYR A 27 -0.44 -9.31 0.20
N ILE A 28 0.22 -10.25 -0.46
CA ILE A 28 0.33 -10.27 -1.91
C ILE A 28 -0.73 -11.23 -2.46
N THR A 29 -1.41 -10.80 -3.52
CA THR A 29 -2.30 -11.63 -4.32
C THR A 29 -1.92 -11.53 -5.78
N GLU A 30 -2.09 -12.61 -6.52
CA GLU A 30 -1.99 -12.58 -7.98
C GLU A 30 -3.41 -12.47 -8.57
N PHE A 31 -3.62 -11.49 -9.44
CA PHE A 31 -4.87 -11.34 -10.17
C PHE A 31 -4.58 -11.17 -11.66
N GLN A 32 -5.08 -12.10 -12.48
CA GLN A 32 -4.82 -12.14 -13.92
C GLN A 32 -3.31 -12.13 -14.28
N GLY A 33 -2.48 -12.80 -13.47
CA GLY A 33 -1.02 -12.86 -13.67
C GLY A 33 -0.25 -11.65 -13.14
N GLU A 34 -0.95 -10.66 -12.56
CA GLU A 34 -0.34 -9.47 -11.99
C GLU A 34 -0.28 -9.57 -10.47
N LEU A 35 0.91 -9.37 -9.90
CA LEU A 35 1.09 -9.32 -8.44
C LEU A 35 0.62 -7.98 -7.89
N GLN A 36 -0.20 -8.05 -6.85
CA GLN A 36 -0.77 -6.90 -6.17
C GLN A 36 -0.53 -6.99 -4.67
N LEU A 37 0.04 -5.93 -4.11
CA LEU A 37 0.18 -5.73 -2.67
C LEU A 37 -1.12 -5.11 -2.14
N ASN A 38 -1.83 -5.84 -1.30
CA ASN A 38 -3.10 -5.40 -0.73
C ASN A 38 -2.94 -5.10 0.76
N VAL A 39 -3.48 -3.95 1.18
CA VAL A 39 -3.50 -3.54 2.59
C VAL A 39 -4.90 -3.77 3.15
N PRO A 40 -5.09 -4.67 4.13
CA PRO A 40 -6.39 -4.89 4.74
C PRO A 40 -6.80 -3.68 5.59
N LYS A 41 -8.09 -3.56 5.93
CA LYS A 41 -8.59 -2.49 6.82
C LYS A 41 -7.88 -2.44 8.19
N LYS A 42 -7.39 -3.58 8.68
CA LYS A 42 -6.61 -3.70 9.92
C LYS A 42 -5.10 -3.49 9.72
N GLY A 43 -4.65 -3.36 8.47
CA GLY A 43 -3.26 -3.08 8.14
C GLY A 43 -2.89 -1.66 8.55
N LEU A 44 -1.61 -1.48 8.84
CA LEU A 44 -1.03 -0.18 9.18
C LEU A 44 -0.38 0.41 7.93
N LEU A 45 -0.74 1.65 7.64
CA LEU A 45 -0.17 2.46 6.57
C LEU A 45 0.33 3.76 7.21
N GLU A 46 1.64 3.92 7.29
CA GLU A 46 2.31 5.10 7.82
C GLU A 46 2.86 5.90 6.63
N VAL A 47 2.49 7.17 6.53
CA VAL A 47 2.86 8.05 5.41
C VAL A 47 3.75 9.17 5.91
N GLY A 48 4.81 9.48 5.15
CA GLY A 48 5.69 10.60 5.45
C GLY A 48 6.69 10.26 6.55
N ILE A 49 7.30 9.07 6.46
CA ILE A 49 8.48 8.74 7.24
C ILE A 49 9.56 9.75 6.81
N LYS A 50 9.72 10.78 7.63
CA LYS A 50 10.86 11.69 7.57
C LYS A 50 11.88 11.15 8.56
N GLU A 51 13.07 10.86 8.07
CA GLU A 51 14.27 10.73 8.91
C GLU A 51 14.43 11.94 9.85
#